data_AF-A0A7V2P7Q9-F1
#
_entry.id   AF-A0A7V2P7Q9-F1
#
_cell.length_a   1.000
_cell.length_b   1.000
_cell.length_c   1.000
_cell.angle_alpha   90.00
_cell.angle_beta   90.00
_cell.angle_gamma   90.00
#
_symmetry.space_group_name_H-M   'P 1'
#
loop_
_entity.id
_entity.type
_entity.pdbx_description
1 polymer ?
#
loop_
_entity_poly.entity_id
_entity_poly.type
_entity_poly.pdbx_seq_one_letter_code
_entity_poly.pdbx_strand_id
1 'polypeptide(L)'
;MQPKFNSGLLFDIVQETSNRKINGLGAINIFRAWGFPCRRNATLLLSLLYLKKGANSGDILLGKLRGTEETKLTSFTVTSNINNAHMSAAIPLQLSFKQQGRYYFKSVFHDYRSVLKIHFVVHLQKWPVFSEEELTFVRESPTTYNSIRANIHCDKCSHAYIFEENILDVLPPPGGVMRFPESGEFRCTQCQETIHLKDIQGQMRFSLKEIITSAMKVK
;
A
#
# COMPACT_ATOMS: atom_id res chain seq x y z
N MET A 1 -8.03 -35.04 -8.46
CA MET A 1 -8.78 -33.76 -8.46
C MET A 1 -7.91 -32.70 -9.14
N GLN A 2 -8.49 -31.61 -9.66
CA GLN A 2 -7.70 -30.53 -10.27
C GLN A 2 -7.33 -29.48 -9.19
N PRO A 3 -6.13 -28.86 -9.28
CA PRO A 3 -5.75 -27.74 -8.44
C PRO A 3 -6.80 -26.65 -8.42
N LYS A 4 -7.12 -26.15 -7.23
CA LYS A 4 -8.08 -25.06 -7.05
C LYS A 4 -7.71 -24.11 -5.93
N PHE A 5 -8.15 -22.87 -6.06
CA PHE A 5 -8.18 -21.93 -4.95
C PHE A 5 -9.33 -22.27 -4.00
N ASN A 6 -9.08 -22.25 -2.69
CA ASN A 6 -10.08 -22.39 -1.66
C ASN A 6 -10.57 -21.03 -1.15
N SER A 7 -9.62 -20.19 -0.77
CA SER A 7 -9.88 -18.86 -0.22
C SER A 7 -8.67 -17.96 -0.44
N GLY A 8 -8.86 -16.66 -0.21
CA GLY A 8 -7.74 -15.73 -0.14
C GLY A 8 -8.12 -14.42 0.53
N LEU A 9 -7.13 -13.79 1.14
CA LEU A 9 -7.26 -12.56 1.93
C LEU A 9 -6.05 -11.66 1.69
N LEU A 10 -6.24 -10.36 1.87
CA LEU A 10 -5.17 -9.37 1.82
C LEU A 10 -4.76 -9.00 3.23
N PHE A 11 -3.47 -8.81 3.43
CA PHE A 11 -2.89 -8.38 4.69
C PHE A 11 -1.84 -7.29 4.44
N ASP A 12 -1.62 -6.42 5.41
CA ASP A 12 -0.49 -5.49 5.36
C ASP A 12 0.82 -6.27 5.47
N ILE A 13 0.88 -7.20 6.42
CA ILE A 13 2.08 -7.99 6.74
C ILE A 13 1.69 -9.45 6.90
N VAL A 14 2.53 -10.33 6.38
CA VAL A 14 2.43 -11.78 6.58
C VAL A 14 3.77 -12.31 7.08
N GLN A 15 3.73 -13.15 8.11
CA GLN A 15 4.91 -13.80 8.68
C GLN A 15 4.68 -15.31 8.78
N GLU A 16 5.59 -16.09 8.23
CA GLU A 16 5.63 -17.54 8.43
C GLU A 16 6.31 -17.87 9.76
N THR A 17 5.72 -18.77 10.53
CA THR A 17 6.24 -19.24 11.81
C THR A 17 7.02 -20.54 11.65
N SER A 18 7.83 -20.87 12.66
CA SER A 18 8.64 -22.10 12.69
C SER A 18 7.84 -23.40 12.56
N ASN A 19 6.55 -23.39 12.89
CA ASN A 19 5.64 -24.52 12.71
C ASN A 19 4.83 -24.47 11.40
N ARG A 20 5.29 -23.70 10.40
CA ARG A 20 4.65 -23.54 9.08
C ARG A 20 3.24 -22.96 9.12
N LYS A 21 2.89 -22.27 10.20
CA LYS A 21 1.68 -21.44 10.24
C LYS A 21 2.01 -20.08 9.65
N ILE A 22 0.97 -19.39 9.19
CA ILE A 22 1.10 -18.06 8.60
C ILE A 22 0.28 -17.11 9.47
N ASN A 23 0.96 -16.13 10.06
CA ASN A 23 0.35 -15.04 10.80
C ASN A 23 0.15 -13.86 9.83
N GLY A 24 -1.10 -13.42 9.67
CA GLY A 24 -1.43 -12.20 8.95
C GLY A 24 -1.79 -11.07 9.92
N LEU A 25 -1.23 -9.87 9.71
CA LEU A 25 -1.58 -8.66 10.44
C LEU A 25 -2.22 -7.64 9.49
N GLY A 26 -3.27 -6.97 9.97
CA GLY A 26 -3.98 -5.94 9.20
C GLY A 26 -4.74 -6.52 8.00
N ALA A 27 -5.81 -7.27 8.23
CA ALA A 27 -6.63 -7.79 7.13
C ALA A 27 -7.28 -6.63 6.36
N ILE A 28 -7.07 -6.57 5.04
CA ILE A 28 -7.46 -5.44 4.21
C ILE A 28 -8.68 -5.78 3.36
N ASN A 29 -9.75 -5.00 3.54
CA ASN A 29 -10.89 -4.96 2.62
C ASN A 29 -11.11 -3.54 2.04
N ILE A 30 -10.43 -2.53 2.60
CA ILE A 30 -10.53 -1.13 2.19
C ILE A 30 -9.13 -0.51 2.19
N PHE A 31 -8.69 0.00 1.05
CA PHE A 31 -7.59 0.94 0.97
C PHE A 31 -8.12 2.36 1.04
N ARG A 32 -7.49 3.18 1.87
CA ARG A 32 -7.78 4.59 2.04
C ARG A 32 -6.69 5.41 1.38
N ALA A 33 -7.05 6.48 0.68
CA ALA A 33 -6.11 7.37 -0.01
C ALA A 33 -6.47 8.83 0.20
N TRP A 34 -5.48 9.72 0.26
CA TRP A 34 -5.68 11.17 0.37
C TRP A 34 -5.58 11.92 -0.96
N GLY A 35 -5.10 11.23 -2.00
CA GLY A 35 -5.05 11.72 -3.36
C GLY A 35 -4.88 10.57 -4.33
N PHE A 36 -5.02 10.84 -5.63
CA PHE A 36 -4.75 9.87 -6.68
C PHE A 36 -3.77 10.45 -7.70
N PRO A 37 -2.92 9.63 -8.33
CA PRO A 37 -2.74 8.20 -8.08
C PRO A 37 -2.17 7.92 -6.68
N CYS A 38 -2.54 6.78 -6.09
CA CYS A 38 -1.99 6.31 -4.82
C CYS A 38 -1.35 4.93 -4.98
N ARG A 39 -0.41 4.62 -4.08
CA ARG A 39 0.34 3.36 -4.09
C ARG A 39 0.24 2.65 -2.77
N ARG A 40 -0.05 1.36 -2.79
CA ARG A 40 -0.17 0.54 -1.58
C ARG A 40 0.63 -0.74 -1.76
N ASN A 41 1.19 -1.21 -0.66
CA ASN A 41 1.76 -2.54 -0.59
C ASN A 41 0.77 -3.41 0.19
N ALA A 42 0.62 -4.65 -0.22
CA ALA A 42 -0.16 -5.65 0.50
C ALA A 42 0.45 -7.02 0.23
N THR A 43 0.09 -8.00 1.04
CA THR A 43 0.37 -9.41 0.79
C THR A 43 -0.94 -10.15 0.58
N LEU A 44 -1.08 -10.78 -0.58
CA LEU A 44 -2.18 -11.68 -0.88
C LEU A 44 -1.84 -13.08 -0.36
N LEU A 45 -2.58 -13.53 0.65
CA LEU A 45 -2.49 -14.89 1.15
C LEU A 45 -3.55 -15.76 0.48
N LEU A 46 -3.13 -16.78 -0.25
CA LEU A 46 -4.01 -17.74 -0.93
C LEU A 46 -3.96 -19.10 -0.27
N SER A 47 -5.13 -19.73 -0.11
CA SER A 47 -5.26 -21.14 0.26
C SER A 47 -5.50 -21.98 -1.00
N LEU A 48 -4.63 -22.95 -1.24
CA LEU A 48 -4.58 -23.77 -2.46
C LEU A 48 -4.84 -25.24 -2.11
N LEU A 49 -5.70 -25.90 -2.88
CA LEU A 49 -6.08 -27.30 -2.69
C LEU A 49 -5.77 -28.13 -3.93
N TYR A 50 -5.61 -29.43 -3.69
CA TYR A 50 -5.42 -30.44 -4.72
C TYR A 50 -4.26 -30.17 -5.69
N LEU A 51 -3.19 -29.55 -5.21
CA LEU A 51 -2.00 -29.28 -6.01
C LEU A 51 -1.40 -30.59 -6.53
N LYS A 52 -0.95 -30.59 -7.79
CA LYS A 52 -0.23 -31.73 -8.36
C LYS A 52 1.22 -31.70 -7.88
N LYS A 53 1.85 -32.88 -7.85
CA LYS A 53 3.31 -32.99 -7.65
C LYS A 53 4.03 -32.18 -8.75
N GLY A 54 5.03 -31.41 -8.36
CA GLY A 54 5.75 -30.47 -9.22
C GLY A 54 5.28 -29.03 -9.04
N ALA A 55 5.63 -28.19 -10.00
CA ALA A 55 5.29 -26.77 -10.02
C ALA A 55 3.84 -26.56 -10.48
N ASN A 56 3.12 -25.70 -9.78
CA ASN A 56 1.80 -25.21 -10.15
C ASN A 56 1.88 -23.68 -10.20
N SER A 57 1.70 -23.10 -11.37
CA SER A 57 1.85 -21.66 -11.60
C SER A 57 0.54 -20.97 -11.94
N GLY A 58 0.48 -19.68 -11.63
CA GLY A 58 -0.66 -18.85 -11.95
C GLY A 58 -0.33 -17.37 -11.96
N ASP A 59 -1.33 -16.57 -12.27
CA ASP A 59 -1.26 -15.12 -12.34
C ASP A 59 -2.19 -14.47 -11.32
N ILE A 60 -1.74 -13.33 -10.81
CA ILE A 60 -2.56 -12.39 -10.04
C ILE A 60 -2.81 -11.16 -10.91
N LEU A 61 -4.08 -10.90 -11.19
CA LEU A 61 -4.53 -9.73 -11.92
C LEU A 61 -5.32 -8.79 -11.00
N LEU A 62 -5.22 -7.49 -11.27
CA LEU A 62 -6.01 -6.44 -10.64
C LEU A 62 -7.03 -5.90 -11.66
N GLY A 63 -8.30 -5.86 -11.29
CA GLY A 63 -9.36 -5.28 -12.10
C GLY A 63 -10.23 -4.33 -11.29
N LYS A 64 -10.96 -3.45 -12.00
CA LYS A 64 -12.01 -2.60 -11.42
C LYS A 64 -13.37 -3.19 -11.77
N LEU A 65 -14.31 -3.27 -10.82
CA LEU A 65 -15.56 -4.06 -10.97
C LEU A 65 -16.45 -3.63 -12.17
N ARG A 66 -16.36 -2.37 -12.59
CA ARG A 66 -17.09 -1.83 -13.76
C ARG A 66 -16.16 -1.50 -14.94
N GLY A 67 -14.90 -1.90 -14.87
CA GLY A 67 -13.93 -1.77 -15.95
C GLY A 67 -13.83 -3.08 -16.73
N THR A 68 -13.41 -2.97 -17.99
CA THR A 68 -13.10 -4.13 -18.84
C THR A 68 -11.63 -4.55 -18.74
N GLU A 69 -10.77 -3.66 -18.23
CA GLU A 69 -9.33 -3.88 -18.15
C GLU A 69 -8.92 -4.60 -16.86
N GLU A 70 -8.11 -5.64 -17.03
CA GLU A 70 -7.37 -6.32 -15.95
C GLU A 70 -5.87 -6.08 -16.19
N THR A 71 -5.17 -5.61 -15.16
CA THR A 71 -3.71 -5.47 -15.19
C THR A 71 -3.08 -6.65 -14.46
N LYS A 72 -2.22 -7.41 -15.14
CA LYS A 72 -1.41 -8.45 -14.48
C LYS A 72 -0.44 -7.78 -13.50
N LEU A 73 -0.50 -8.18 -12.24
CA LEU A 73 0.39 -7.67 -11.19
C LEU A 73 1.65 -8.53 -11.07
N THR A 74 1.47 -9.84 -11.01
CA THR A 74 2.57 -10.79 -10.84
C THR A 74 2.15 -12.20 -11.26
N SER A 75 3.13 -13.08 -11.38
CA SER A 75 2.94 -14.52 -11.46
C SER A 75 3.42 -15.17 -10.17
N PHE A 76 2.80 -16.27 -9.78
CA PHE A 76 3.23 -17.08 -8.64
C PHE A 76 3.49 -18.51 -9.10
N THR A 77 4.37 -19.20 -8.37
CA THR A 77 4.60 -20.64 -8.53
C THR A 77 4.66 -21.27 -7.16
N VAL A 78 3.92 -22.37 -6.97
CA VAL A 78 4.01 -23.22 -5.78
C VAL A 78 4.44 -24.62 -6.17
N THR A 79 5.40 -25.18 -5.46
CA THR A 79 5.93 -26.53 -5.72
C THR A 79 5.44 -27.48 -4.65
N SER A 80 4.83 -28.58 -5.07
CA SER A 80 4.42 -29.67 -4.18
C SER A 80 5.24 -30.93 -4.44
N ASN A 81 5.58 -31.66 -3.38
CA ASN A 81 6.30 -32.94 -3.48
C ASN A 81 5.36 -34.14 -3.64
N ILE A 82 4.05 -33.94 -3.40
CA ILE A 82 3.02 -34.98 -3.47
C ILE A 82 1.82 -34.54 -4.32
N ASN A 83 1.04 -35.50 -4.79
CA ASN A 83 -0.24 -35.21 -5.43
C ASN A 83 -1.30 -34.91 -4.37
N ASN A 84 -2.28 -34.08 -4.75
CA ASN A 84 -3.36 -33.61 -3.89
C ASN A 84 -2.88 -32.81 -2.66
N ALA A 85 -1.76 -32.09 -2.76
CA ALA A 85 -1.27 -31.28 -1.65
C ALA A 85 -2.13 -30.04 -1.40
N HIS A 86 -2.17 -29.62 -0.14
CA HIS A 86 -2.81 -28.38 0.30
C HIS A 86 -1.72 -27.44 0.83
N MET A 87 -1.71 -26.20 0.35
CA MET A 87 -0.66 -25.23 0.69
C MET A 87 -1.26 -23.83 0.81
N SER A 88 -0.53 -22.96 1.50
CA SER A 88 -0.80 -21.52 1.49
C SER A 88 0.33 -20.80 0.76
N ALA A 89 0.00 -19.75 0.01
CA ALA A 89 0.96 -18.93 -0.70
C ALA A 89 0.79 -17.47 -0.30
N ALA A 90 1.85 -16.85 0.24
CA ALA A 90 1.90 -15.43 0.53
C ALA A 90 2.58 -14.69 -0.62
N ILE A 91 1.83 -13.85 -1.33
CA ILE A 91 2.28 -13.17 -2.55
C ILE A 91 2.33 -11.67 -2.28
N PRO A 92 3.52 -11.04 -2.21
CA PRO A 92 3.62 -9.60 -2.05
C PRO A 92 3.14 -8.90 -3.33
N LEU A 93 2.34 -7.84 -3.15
CA LEU A 93 1.75 -7.05 -4.22
C LEU A 93 2.10 -5.58 -4.04
N GLN A 94 2.58 -4.97 -5.13
CA GLN A 94 2.67 -3.52 -5.27
C GLN A 94 1.49 -3.04 -6.10
N LEU A 95 0.68 -2.17 -5.51
CA LEU A 95 -0.61 -1.75 -6.05
C LEU A 95 -0.55 -0.26 -6.38
N SER A 96 -1.10 0.10 -7.54
CA SER A 96 -1.31 1.49 -7.92
C SER A 96 -2.77 1.70 -8.31
N PHE A 97 -3.40 2.72 -7.73
CA PHE A 97 -4.78 3.08 -8.02
C PHE A 97 -4.83 4.50 -8.56
N LYS A 98 -5.50 4.68 -9.70
CA LYS A 98 -5.68 5.99 -10.33
C LYS A 98 -6.94 6.73 -9.85
N GLN A 99 -7.83 6.04 -9.15
CA GLN A 99 -9.12 6.58 -8.71
C GLN A 99 -9.78 5.68 -7.65
N GLN A 100 -10.72 6.24 -6.90
CA GLN A 100 -11.55 5.47 -5.98
C GLN A 100 -12.52 4.50 -6.71
N GLY A 101 -12.99 3.50 -5.98
CA GLY A 101 -14.00 2.56 -6.46
C GLY A 101 -13.85 1.15 -5.89
N ARG A 102 -14.65 0.23 -6.43
CA ARG A 102 -14.58 -1.20 -6.10
C ARG A 102 -13.65 -1.91 -7.06
N TYR A 103 -12.70 -2.64 -6.51
CA TYR A 103 -11.68 -3.38 -7.23
C TYR A 103 -11.75 -4.86 -6.86
N TYR A 104 -11.07 -5.69 -7.63
CA TYR A 104 -10.88 -7.09 -7.32
C TYR A 104 -9.48 -7.57 -7.70
N PHE A 105 -8.95 -8.50 -6.92
CA PHE A 105 -7.90 -9.39 -7.38
C PHE A 105 -8.52 -10.62 -8.03
N LYS A 106 -7.95 -11.06 -9.14
CA LYS A 106 -8.29 -12.31 -9.80
C LYS A 106 -7.04 -13.18 -9.83
N SER A 107 -7.09 -14.29 -9.13
CA SER A 107 -6.05 -15.33 -9.16
C SER A 107 -6.48 -16.40 -10.15
N VAL A 108 -5.61 -16.78 -11.07
CA VAL A 108 -5.88 -17.77 -12.12
C VAL A 108 -4.70 -18.73 -12.19
N PHE A 109 -4.95 -20.04 -12.22
CA PHE A 109 -3.91 -21.01 -12.56
C PHE A 109 -3.74 -21.10 -14.09
N HIS A 110 -2.52 -21.28 -14.58
CA HIS A 110 -2.27 -21.33 -16.03
C HIS A 110 -2.89 -22.57 -16.70
N ASP A 111 -2.69 -23.75 -16.10
CA ASP A 111 -3.12 -25.03 -16.69
C ASP A 111 -4.49 -25.53 -16.20
N TYR A 112 -5.17 -24.74 -15.37
CA TYR A 112 -6.39 -25.16 -14.68
C TYR A 112 -7.47 -24.08 -14.77
N ARG A 113 -8.73 -24.51 -14.88
CA ARG A 113 -9.89 -23.59 -14.95
C ARG A 113 -10.26 -22.95 -13.61
N SER A 114 -9.41 -23.06 -12.59
CA SER A 114 -9.70 -22.50 -11.26
C SER A 114 -9.39 -21.01 -11.24
N VAL A 115 -10.34 -20.23 -10.73
CA VAL A 115 -10.25 -18.78 -10.59
C VAL A 115 -10.76 -18.40 -9.20
N LEU A 116 -10.06 -17.49 -8.53
CA LEU A 116 -10.52 -16.85 -7.30
C LEU A 116 -10.60 -15.35 -7.51
N LYS A 117 -11.72 -14.73 -7.10
CA LYS A 117 -11.87 -13.28 -7.05
C LYS A 117 -12.03 -12.78 -5.62
N ILE A 118 -11.20 -11.80 -5.23
CA ILE A 118 -11.26 -11.17 -3.91
C ILE A 118 -11.57 -9.70 -4.12
N HIS A 119 -12.71 -9.24 -3.61
CA HIS A 119 -13.17 -7.87 -3.79
C HIS A 119 -12.71 -6.98 -2.64
N PHE A 120 -12.40 -5.74 -2.96
CA PHE A 120 -12.04 -4.71 -1.99
C PHE A 120 -12.42 -3.32 -2.51
N VAL A 121 -12.32 -2.32 -1.65
CA VAL A 121 -12.67 -0.94 -1.98
C VAL A 121 -11.45 -0.05 -1.85
N VAL A 122 -11.31 0.91 -2.76
CA VAL A 122 -10.37 2.03 -2.63
C VAL A 122 -11.20 3.29 -2.43
N HIS A 123 -10.99 3.98 -1.31
CA HIS A 123 -11.79 5.13 -0.91
C HIS A 123 -10.94 6.38 -0.74
N LEU A 124 -11.42 7.51 -1.26
CA LEU A 124 -10.83 8.81 -0.97
C LEU A 124 -11.18 9.22 0.46
N GLN A 125 -10.17 9.63 1.23
CA GLN A 125 -10.32 10.17 2.56
C GLN A 125 -10.36 11.69 2.53
N LYS A 126 -11.01 12.26 3.55
CA LYS A 126 -10.91 13.70 3.84
C LYS A 126 -9.47 14.04 4.20
N TRP A 127 -9.02 15.21 3.77
CA TRP A 127 -7.71 15.74 4.10
C TRP A 127 -7.55 15.86 5.63
N PRO A 128 -6.41 15.44 6.22
CA PRO A 128 -6.23 15.53 7.66
C PRO A 128 -5.95 16.99 8.04
N VAL A 129 -6.82 17.58 8.85
CA VAL A 129 -6.68 18.96 9.35
C VAL A 129 -6.29 18.90 10.82
N PHE A 130 -5.34 19.75 11.23
CA PHE A 130 -4.94 19.88 12.63
C PHE A 130 -5.99 20.69 13.41
N SER A 131 -6.34 20.28 14.62
CA SER A 131 -7.22 21.05 15.49
C SER A 131 -6.45 22.20 16.17
N GLU A 132 -7.18 23.19 16.69
CA GLU A 132 -6.56 24.28 17.45
C GLU A 132 -5.84 23.77 18.71
N GLU A 133 -6.32 22.70 19.35
CA GLU A 133 -5.61 22.12 20.51
C GLU A 133 -4.27 21.51 20.09
N GLU A 134 -4.22 20.81 18.95
CA GLU A 134 -2.99 20.22 18.41
C GLU A 134 -1.98 21.32 18.03
N LEU A 135 -2.46 22.39 17.37
CA LEU A 135 -1.62 23.54 17.02
C LEU A 135 -1.06 24.24 18.26
N THR A 136 -1.88 24.43 19.29
CA THR A 136 -1.47 25.05 20.56
C THR A 136 -0.45 24.20 21.28
N PHE A 137 -0.69 22.88 21.39
CA PHE A 137 0.24 21.94 22.00
C PHE A 137 1.63 21.98 21.34
N VAL A 138 1.68 22.03 20.01
CA VAL A 138 2.96 22.08 19.29
C VAL A 138 3.67 23.43 19.46
N ARG A 139 2.93 24.55 19.50
CA ARG A 139 3.51 25.88 19.79
C ARG A 139 4.16 25.93 21.18
N GLU A 140 3.56 25.27 22.17
CA GLU A 140 4.07 25.19 23.55
C GLU A 140 5.19 24.17 23.73
N SER A 141 5.44 23.29 22.75
CA SER A 141 6.49 22.25 22.81
C SER A 141 7.19 22.08 21.45
N PRO A 142 7.87 23.12 20.94
CA PRO A 142 8.23 23.24 19.52
C PRO A 142 9.41 22.38 19.06
N THR A 143 10.07 21.58 19.90
CA THR A 143 11.26 20.81 19.48
C THR A 143 10.97 19.34 19.14
N THR A 144 9.81 18.80 19.52
CA THR A 144 9.63 17.33 19.51
C THR A 144 8.78 16.82 18.34
N TYR A 145 7.85 17.62 17.78
CA TYR A 145 6.79 17.09 16.89
C TYR A 145 6.42 18.02 15.71
N ASN A 146 7.37 18.74 15.14
CA ASN A 146 7.03 19.79 14.15
C ASN A 146 6.97 19.31 12.71
N SER A 147 7.68 18.22 12.37
CA SER A 147 7.89 17.83 10.98
C SER A 147 8.03 16.32 10.80
N ILE A 148 7.66 15.84 9.61
CA ILE A 148 8.01 14.50 9.12
C ILE A 148 8.62 14.65 7.73
N ARG A 149 9.63 13.84 7.43
CA ARG A 149 10.28 13.79 6.12
C ARG A 149 10.00 12.49 5.38
N ALA A 150 9.91 12.57 4.07
CA ALA A 150 9.84 11.42 3.19
C ALA A 150 10.91 11.49 2.10
N ASN A 151 11.61 10.37 1.90
CA ASN A 151 12.53 10.17 0.79
C ASN A 151 11.75 9.61 -0.40
N ILE A 152 11.59 10.40 -1.44
CA ILE A 152 10.78 10.09 -2.63
C ILE A 152 11.69 9.94 -3.82
N HIS A 153 11.62 8.78 -4.47
CA HIS A 153 12.39 8.50 -5.68
C HIS A 153 11.51 8.72 -6.91
N CYS A 154 12.06 9.36 -7.94
CA CYS A 154 11.40 9.42 -9.24
C CYS A 154 11.32 8.02 -9.85
N ASP A 155 10.13 7.58 -10.25
CA ASP A 155 9.93 6.24 -10.81
C ASP A 155 10.71 5.98 -12.11
N LYS A 156 10.98 7.03 -12.87
CA LYS A 156 11.61 6.95 -14.19
C LYS A 156 13.14 6.95 -14.15
N CYS A 157 13.73 7.73 -13.26
CA CYS A 157 15.20 7.92 -13.22
C CYS A 157 15.83 7.61 -11.85
N SER A 158 15.01 7.21 -10.88
CA SER A 158 15.40 6.89 -9.50
C SER A 158 16.10 8.02 -8.73
N HIS A 159 16.12 9.25 -9.26
CA HIS A 159 16.63 10.41 -8.52
C HIS A 159 15.80 10.63 -7.25
N ALA A 160 16.49 10.86 -6.13
CA ALA A 160 15.88 10.99 -4.81
C ALA A 160 15.66 12.46 -4.43
N TYR A 161 14.51 12.73 -3.82
CA TYR A 161 14.13 14.02 -3.25
C TYR A 161 13.70 13.80 -1.80
N ILE A 162 13.97 14.78 -0.95
CA ILE A 162 13.50 14.78 0.44
C ILE A 162 12.39 15.81 0.57
N PHE A 163 11.18 15.37 0.86
CA PHE A 163 10.06 16.26 1.14
C PHE A 163 9.76 16.31 2.63
N GLU A 164 9.36 17.47 3.13
CA GLU A 164 8.99 17.69 4.53
C GLU A 164 7.58 18.24 4.63
N GLU A 165 6.77 17.60 5.49
CA GLU A 165 5.48 18.10 5.93
C GLU A 165 5.66 18.69 7.33
N ASN A 166 5.31 19.97 7.48
CA ASN A 166 5.40 20.71 8.73
C ASN A 166 4.01 21.05 9.24
N ILE A 167 3.84 21.07 10.56
CA ILE A 167 2.60 21.57 11.19
C ILE A 167 2.59 23.09 11.33
N LEU A 168 3.73 23.69 11.65
CA LEU A 168 3.89 25.13 11.79
C LEU A 168 4.60 25.70 10.56
N ASP A 169 3.97 26.65 9.87
CA ASP A 169 4.44 27.22 8.60
C ASP A 169 5.66 28.17 8.71
N VAL A 170 6.44 28.06 9.77
CA VAL A 170 7.20 29.22 10.27
C VAL A 170 8.60 29.32 9.69
N LEU A 171 9.17 28.25 9.10
CA LEU A 171 10.53 28.28 8.57
C LEU A 171 10.65 27.60 7.19
N PRO A 172 11.47 28.14 6.27
CA PRO A 172 11.86 27.40 5.07
C PRO A 172 12.56 26.09 5.49
N PRO A 173 12.34 24.99 4.76
CA PRO A 173 12.93 23.72 5.10
C PRO A 173 14.47 23.80 5.05
N PRO A 174 15.18 23.05 5.90
CA PRO A 174 16.65 23.04 5.92
C PRO A 174 17.22 22.48 4.61
N GLY A 175 18.46 22.85 4.28
CA GLY A 175 19.09 22.63 2.97
C GLY A 175 18.92 21.21 2.40
N GLY A 176 18.50 21.14 1.12
CA GLY A 176 18.25 19.88 0.40
C GLY A 176 16.84 19.29 0.60
N VAL A 177 16.05 19.86 1.50
CA VAL A 177 14.67 19.44 1.77
C VAL A 177 13.70 20.37 1.06
N MET A 178 12.65 19.79 0.46
CA MET A 178 11.61 20.48 -0.27
C MET A 178 10.30 20.47 0.52
N ARG A 179 9.49 21.52 0.40
CA ARG A 179 8.09 21.47 0.85
C ARG A 179 7.26 20.70 -0.18
N PHE A 180 6.17 20.09 0.28
CA PHE A 180 5.15 19.58 -0.64
C PHE A 180 4.51 20.74 -1.42
N PRO A 181 4.43 20.66 -2.77
CA PRO A 181 3.68 21.62 -3.56
C PRO A 181 2.20 21.60 -3.17
N GLU A 182 1.53 22.75 -3.17
CA GLU A 182 0.10 22.84 -2.83
C GLU A 182 -0.78 21.98 -3.75
N SER A 183 -0.41 21.93 -5.04
CA SER A 183 -1.04 21.07 -6.05
C SER A 183 -0.89 19.58 -5.76
N GLY A 184 0.10 19.20 -4.95
CA GLY A 184 0.51 17.80 -4.77
C GLY A 184 1.23 17.21 -5.98
N GLU A 185 1.69 18.03 -6.93
CA GLU A 185 2.44 17.60 -8.11
C GLU A 185 3.83 18.23 -8.14
N PHE A 186 4.84 17.41 -8.39
CA PHE A 186 6.22 17.85 -8.49
C PHE A 186 6.87 17.32 -9.77
N ARG A 187 7.55 18.18 -10.53
CA ARG A 187 8.27 17.74 -11.73
C ARG A 187 9.72 17.38 -11.39
N CYS A 188 10.10 16.15 -11.70
CA CYS A 188 11.46 15.66 -11.52
C CYS A 188 12.46 16.55 -12.29
N THR A 189 13.44 17.10 -11.61
CA THR A 189 14.44 18.00 -12.21
C THR A 189 15.34 17.29 -13.23
N GLN A 190 15.53 15.98 -13.09
CA GLN A 190 16.39 15.17 -13.97
C GLN A 190 15.71 14.72 -15.26
N CYS A 191 14.45 14.26 -15.20
CA CYS A 191 13.77 13.66 -16.36
C CYS A 191 12.39 14.24 -16.69
N GLN A 192 11.98 15.30 -15.99
CA GLN A 192 10.73 16.04 -16.16
C GLN A 192 9.45 15.23 -15.90
N GLU A 193 9.56 14.01 -15.40
CA GLU A 193 8.43 13.18 -15.00
C GLU A 193 7.65 13.81 -13.83
N THR A 194 6.33 13.79 -13.91
CA THR A 194 5.47 14.28 -12.83
C THR A 194 5.35 13.23 -11.73
N ILE A 195 5.70 13.63 -10.51
CA ILE A 195 5.56 12.85 -9.29
C ILE A 195 4.32 13.35 -8.55
N HIS A 196 3.38 12.45 -8.30
CA HIS A 196 2.16 12.74 -7.56
C HIS A 196 2.38 12.49 -6.06
N LEU A 197 2.35 13.56 -5.28
CA LEU A 197 2.74 13.58 -3.89
C LEU A 197 1.56 13.66 -2.92
N LYS A 198 0.35 13.98 -3.40
CA LYS A 198 -0.80 14.30 -2.54
C LYS A 198 -1.14 13.19 -1.54
N ASP A 199 -1.10 11.94 -1.97
CA ASP A 199 -1.36 10.79 -1.10
C ASP A 199 -0.23 10.54 -0.09
N ILE A 200 1.03 10.76 -0.48
CA ILE A 200 2.20 10.65 0.40
C ILE A 200 2.15 11.75 1.46
N GLN A 201 1.88 12.99 1.05
CA GLN A 201 1.71 14.12 1.94
C GLN A 201 0.57 13.86 2.94
N GLY A 202 -0.58 13.37 2.47
CA GLY A 202 -1.70 13.02 3.33
C GLY A 202 -1.36 11.95 4.38
N GLN A 203 -0.61 10.91 3.98
CA GLN A 203 -0.10 9.88 4.90
C GLN A 203 0.80 10.49 5.97
N MET A 204 1.79 11.31 5.57
CA MET A 204 2.70 11.96 6.52
C MET A 204 1.97 12.88 7.48
N ARG A 205 1.05 13.69 6.96
CA ARG A 205 0.24 14.61 7.78
C ARG A 205 -0.64 13.86 8.77
N PHE A 206 -1.21 12.73 8.37
CA PHE A 206 -1.97 11.87 9.27
C PHE A 206 -1.07 11.25 10.36
N SER A 207 0.11 10.72 10.00
CA SER A 207 1.07 10.20 10.98
C SER A 207 1.54 11.27 11.96
N LEU A 208 1.78 12.49 11.50
CA LEU A 208 2.13 13.62 12.36
C LEU A 208 1.01 13.92 13.37
N LYS A 209 -0.24 13.90 12.91
CA LYS A 209 -1.43 14.06 13.77
C LYS A 209 -1.51 12.95 14.84
N GLU A 210 -1.26 11.70 14.48
CA GLU A 210 -1.25 10.58 15.42
C GLU A 210 -0.15 10.71 16.48
N ILE A 211 1.05 11.12 16.08
CA ILE A 211 2.17 11.38 17.00
C ILE A 211 1.80 12.47 18.02
N ILE A 212 1.25 13.60 17.55
CA ILE A 212 0.84 14.72 18.40
C ILE A 212 -0.26 14.28 19.37
N THR A 213 -1.31 13.64 18.85
CA THR A 213 -2.43 13.15 19.68
C THR A 213 -1.94 12.15 20.74
N SER A 214 -0.96 11.31 20.40
CA SER A 214 -0.38 10.35 21.35
C SER A 214 0.43 11.06 22.43
N ALA A 215 1.24 12.07 22.06
CA ALA A 215 2.01 12.86 23.00
C ALA A 215 1.12 13.68 23.96
N MET A 216 -0.01 14.20 23.47
CA MET A 216 -0.99 14.92 24.29
C MET A 216 -1.63 14.05 25.38
N LYS A 217 -1.74 12.73 25.17
CA LYS A 217 -2.33 11.79 26.15
C LYS A 217 -1.40 11.41 27.30
N VAL A 218 -0.11 11.66 27.16
CA VAL A 218 0.93 11.27 28.14
C VAL A 218 1.28 12.43 29.09
N LYS A 219 0.83 13.66 28.80
CA LYS A 219 0.87 14.80 29.72
C LYS A 219 -0.35 14.80 30.65
#